data_AF-A0A327T844-F1
#
_entry.id   AF-A0A327T844-F1
#
_cell.length_a   1.000
_cell.length_b   1.000
_cell.length_c   1.000
_cell.angle_alpha   90.00
_cell.angle_beta   90.00
_cell.angle_gamma   90.00
#
_symmetry.space_group_name_H-M   'P 1'
#
loop_
_entity.id
_entity.type
_entity.pdbx_description
1 polymer ?
#
loop_
_entity_poly.entity_id
_entity_poly.type
_entity_poly.pdbx_seq_one_letter_code
_entity_poly.pdbx_strand_id
1 'polypeptide(L)'
;MRIEIEVPVTGVYIADFDQIAAPAFLEESEDGVKLSFLGIEALKSYQAELLVEDEAAGFEGRNEIRAKIKKELKKAISENLAIMDSIRNYAEALFTFVYDREGHREDKKQILNNLIENIGFTENGLDLEEAVKESTYELGPLVLSYKLTFKNYSFNTLDFDFQAIKGQLVADLENLRDAFIANTKKAKTDIK
;
A
#
# COMPACT_ATOMS: atom_id res chain seq x y z
N MET A 1 -0.94 -2.28 -11.72
CA MET A 1 -1.48 -1.09 -11.05
C MET A 1 -0.29 -0.29 -10.56
N ARG A 2 -0.08 0.93 -11.07
CA ARG A 2 1.07 1.77 -10.69
C ARG A 2 0.53 2.86 -9.80
N ILE A 3 0.84 2.77 -8.51
CA ILE A 3 0.57 3.83 -7.55
C ILE A 3 1.51 4.97 -7.92
N GLU A 4 0.97 6.03 -8.48
CA GLU A 4 1.76 7.26 -8.62
C GLU A 4 1.95 7.84 -7.20
N ILE A 5 3.21 7.99 -6.80
CA ILE A 5 3.57 8.57 -5.52
C ILE A 5 4.11 9.96 -5.79
N GLU A 6 3.36 10.96 -5.34
CA GLU A 6 3.75 12.36 -5.43
C GLU A 6 4.50 12.77 -4.16
N VAL A 7 5.68 13.36 -4.33
CA VAL A 7 6.55 13.82 -3.25
C VAL A 7 6.77 15.31 -3.43
N PRO A 8 6.01 16.17 -2.71
CA PRO A 8 6.27 17.60 -2.71
C PRO A 8 7.57 17.90 -1.96
N VAL A 9 8.41 18.76 -2.53
CA VAL A 9 9.67 19.19 -1.92
C VAL A 9 9.72 20.71 -1.90
N THR A 10 9.50 21.29 -0.72
CA THR A 10 9.54 22.73 -0.49
C THR A 10 10.97 23.27 -0.52
N GLY A 11 11.17 24.43 -1.15
CA GLY A 11 12.45 25.13 -1.19
C GLY A 11 13.53 24.44 -2.03
N VAL A 12 13.09 23.61 -2.99
CA VAL A 12 13.88 23.05 -4.09
C VAL A 12 13.16 23.43 -5.37
N TYR A 13 13.87 23.97 -6.36
CA TYR A 13 13.31 24.46 -7.61
C TYR A 13 13.81 23.64 -8.80
N ILE A 14 13.13 23.71 -9.95
CA ILE A 14 13.53 22.95 -11.15
C ILE A 14 14.99 23.23 -11.54
N ALA A 15 15.46 24.47 -11.42
CA ALA A 15 16.84 24.85 -11.72
C ALA A 15 17.90 24.17 -10.83
N ASP A 16 17.50 23.67 -9.65
CA ASP A 16 18.42 22.95 -8.77
C ASP A 16 18.81 21.57 -9.34
N PHE A 17 18.01 21.02 -10.26
CA PHE A 17 18.26 19.76 -10.96
C PHE A 17 19.27 19.87 -12.11
N ASP A 18 19.79 21.07 -12.42
CA ASP A 18 20.96 21.21 -13.28
C ASP A 18 22.24 20.65 -12.61
N GLN A 19 22.17 20.39 -11.30
CA GLN A 19 23.32 20.04 -10.46
C GLN A 19 23.22 18.66 -9.80
N ILE A 20 22.07 17.98 -9.93
CA ILE A 20 21.77 16.67 -9.34
C ILE A 20 20.96 15.84 -10.34
N ALA A 21 20.97 14.52 -10.21
CA ALA A 21 20.12 13.66 -11.05
C ALA A 21 18.63 14.06 -10.92
N ALA A 22 17.96 14.28 -12.05
CA ALA A 22 16.53 14.53 -12.09
C ALA A 22 15.73 13.21 -12.12
N PRO A 23 14.61 13.11 -11.40
CA PRO A 23 13.73 11.95 -11.52
C PRO A 23 13.00 11.95 -12.87
N ALA A 24 12.37 10.82 -13.19
CA ALA A 24 11.66 10.65 -14.47
C ALA A 24 10.49 11.64 -14.66
N PHE A 25 9.85 12.07 -13.58
CA PHE A 25 8.75 13.02 -13.59
C PHE A 25 8.98 14.09 -12.51
N LEU A 26 9.03 15.34 -12.96
CA LEU A 26 9.33 16.53 -12.15
C LEU A 26 8.40 17.66 -12.62
N GLU A 27 7.68 18.27 -11.67
CA GLU A 27 6.76 19.38 -11.92
C GLU A 27 7.07 20.56 -10.98
N GLU A 28 6.83 21.79 -11.45
CA GLU A 28 6.92 22.99 -10.62
C GLU A 28 5.71 23.08 -9.68
N SER A 29 5.92 23.53 -8.45
CA SER A 29 4.85 23.82 -7.48
C SER A 29 5.05 25.21 -6.86
N GLU A 30 4.02 25.74 -6.19
CA GLU A 30 4.04 27.12 -5.65
C GLU A 30 5.24 27.41 -4.74
N ASP A 31 5.67 26.42 -3.95
CA ASP A 31 6.75 26.56 -2.97
C ASP A 31 7.98 25.67 -3.29
N GLY A 32 8.07 25.10 -4.49
CA GLY A 32 9.21 24.27 -4.89
C GLY A 32 8.92 23.34 -6.07
N VAL A 33 9.09 22.04 -5.87
CA VAL A 33 8.86 21.02 -6.90
C VAL A 33 7.99 19.88 -6.39
N LYS A 34 7.32 19.18 -7.31
CA LYS A 34 6.65 17.91 -7.06
C LYS A 34 7.36 16.81 -7.85
N LEU A 35 7.81 15.77 -7.15
CA LEU A 35 8.44 14.61 -7.77
C LEU A 35 7.40 13.49 -7.88
N SER A 36 7.25 12.89 -9.05
CA SER A 36 6.30 11.78 -9.24
C SER A 36 7.02 10.47 -9.52
N PHE A 37 6.64 9.42 -8.80
CA PHE A 37 7.22 8.09 -8.94
C PHE A 37 6.18 7.04 -9.26
N LEU A 38 6.48 6.17 -10.21
CA LEU A 38 5.63 5.03 -10.57
C LEU A 38 5.86 3.86 -9.60
N GLY A 39 5.35 4.01 -8.38
CA GLY A 39 5.42 3.02 -7.31
C GLY A 39 6.64 3.18 -6.40
N ILE A 40 6.59 2.46 -5.27
CA ILE A 40 7.59 2.59 -4.19
C ILE A 40 9.01 2.19 -4.61
N GLU A 41 9.16 1.25 -5.55
CA GLU A 41 10.48 0.80 -6.01
C GLU A 41 11.20 1.86 -6.85
N ALA A 42 10.48 2.63 -7.67
CA ALA A 42 11.04 3.76 -8.41
C ALA A 42 11.53 4.85 -7.45
N LEU A 43 10.73 5.12 -6.39
CA LEU A 43 11.07 6.07 -5.35
C LEU A 43 12.33 5.62 -4.57
N LYS A 44 12.38 4.35 -4.12
CA LYS A 44 13.57 3.78 -3.45
C LYS A 44 14.82 3.82 -4.32
N SER A 45 14.68 3.52 -5.62
CA SER A 45 15.80 3.55 -6.56
C SER A 45 16.39 4.95 -6.68
N TYR A 46 15.52 5.96 -6.86
CA TYR A 46 15.97 7.36 -6.91
C TYR A 46 16.58 7.83 -5.59
N GLN A 47 16.03 7.42 -4.43
CA GLN A 47 16.66 7.69 -3.13
C GLN A 47 18.08 7.08 -3.04
N ALA A 48 18.29 5.87 -3.56
CA ALA A 48 19.58 5.21 -3.57
C ALA A 48 20.58 5.91 -4.51
N GLU A 49 20.15 6.34 -5.69
CA GLU A 49 20.97 7.14 -6.62
C GLU A 49 21.46 8.43 -5.97
N LEU A 50 20.58 9.15 -5.27
CA LEU A 50 20.95 10.35 -4.52
C LEU A 50 21.94 10.08 -3.39
N LEU A 51 22.01 8.86 -2.84
CA LEU A 51 22.99 8.47 -1.82
C LEU A 51 24.38 8.19 -2.42
N VAL A 52 24.44 7.59 -3.62
CA VAL A 52 25.72 7.32 -4.31
C VAL A 52 26.42 8.62 -4.71
N GLU A 53 25.66 9.65 -5.09
CA GLU A 53 26.25 10.94 -5.45
C GLU A 53 26.83 11.73 -4.26
N ASP A 54 26.52 11.40 -2.99
CA ASP A 54 27.12 12.06 -1.81
C ASP A 54 28.61 11.72 -1.65
N GLU A 55 29.04 10.56 -2.13
CA GLU A 55 30.44 10.11 -2.05
C GLU A 55 31.33 10.78 -3.11
N ALA A 56 30.72 11.34 -4.17
CA ALA A 56 31.39 12.08 -5.22
C ALA A 56 31.39 13.59 -4.90
N ALA A 57 32.49 14.06 -4.30
CA ALA A 57 32.74 15.44 -3.88
C ALA A 57 32.04 16.56 -4.70
N GLY A 58 31.33 17.47 -4.02
CA GLY A 58 31.00 18.78 -4.60
C GLY A 58 29.98 19.65 -3.83
N PHE A 59 30.43 20.84 -3.41
CA PHE A 59 29.65 22.05 -3.01
C PHE A 59 28.56 21.90 -1.91
N GLU A 60 28.71 22.65 -0.81
CA GLU A 60 27.76 22.68 0.33
C GLU A 60 26.28 22.89 -0.08
N GLY A 61 26.01 23.74 -1.08
CA GLY A 61 24.65 23.98 -1.58
C GLY A 61 23.99 22.77 -2.24
N ARG A 62 24.77 21.91 -2.92
CA ARG A 62 24.23 20.66 -3.52
C ARG A 62 23.85 19.66 -2.45
N ASN A 63 24.64 19.57 -1.39
CA ASN A 63 24.36 18.71 -0.25
C ASN A 63 23.08 19.14 0.49
N GLU A 64 22.81 20.45 0.56
CA GLU A 64 21.58 20.97 1.17
C GLU A 64 20.33 20.59 0.35
N ILE A 65 20.36 20.76 -0.96
CA ILE A 65 19.26 20.38 -1.87
C ILE A 65 18.99 18.87 -1.77
N ARG A 66 20.05 18.06 -1.84
CA ARG A 66 19.94 16.59 -1.70
C ARG A 66 19.37 16.19 -0.36
N ALA A 67 19.77 16.85 0.73
CA ALA A 67 19.25 16.56 2.07
C ALA A 67 17.74 16.86 2.16
N LYS A 68 17.26 17.95 1.56
CA LYS A 68 15.82 18.29 1.48
C LYS A 68 15.06 17.21 0.72
N ILE A 69 15.52 16.83 -0.47
CA ILE A 69 14.89 15.79 -1.28
C ILE A 69 14.89 14.45 -0.53
N LYS A 70 16.03 14.02 0.03
CA LYS A 70 16.15 12.75 0.78
C LYS A 70 15.20 12.67 1.96
N LYS A 71 15.02 13.78 2.69
CA LYS A 71 14.10 13.85 3.83
C LYS A 71 12.67 13.57 3.39
N GLU A 72 12.20 14.24 2.33
CA GLU A 72 10.84 14.06 1.84
C GLU A 72 10.64 12.68 1.18
N LEU A 73 11.63 12.17 0.44
CA LEU A 73 11.60 10.79 -0.08
C LEU A 73 11.51 9.76 1.07
N LYS A 74 12.28 9.93 2.14
CA LYS A 74 12.24 9.03 3.31
C LYS A 74 10.87 9.06 3.99
N LYS A 75 10.28 10.25 4.12
CA LYS A 75 8.92 10.43 4.65
C LYS A 75 7.90 9.70 3.77
N ALA A 76 7.92 9.94 2.47
CA ALA A 76 7.01 9.29 1.51
C ALA A 76 7.14 7.75 1.50
N ILE A 77 8.36 7.20 1.59
CA ILE A 77 8.58 5.75 1.74
C ILE A 77 7.92 5.23 3.02
N SER A 78 8.17 5.90 4.14
CA SER A 78 7.64 5.48 5.44
C SER A 78 6.12 5.49 5.46
N GLU A 79 5.50 6.53 4.89
CA GLU A 79 4.05 6.66 4.79
C GLU A 79 3.47 5.57 3.87
N ASN A 80 4.08 5.33 2.70
CA ASN A 80 3.63 4.28 1.79
C ASN A 80 3.73 2.88 2.43
N LEU A 81 4.84 2.58 3.13
CA LEU A 81 4.99 1.30 3.84
C LEU A 81 3.94 1.13 4.95
N ALA A 82 3.66 2.18 5.73
CA ALA A 82 2.65 2.13 6.78
C ALA A 82 1.24 1.88 6.21
N ILE A 83 0.94 2.44 5.03
CA ILE A 83 -0.30 2.18 4.31
C ILE A 83 -0.34 0.71 3.88
N MET A 84 0.69 0.22 3.18
CA MET A 84 0.75 -1.17 2.71
C MET A 84 0.62 -2.19 3.85
N ASP A 85 1.27 -1.94 4.99
CA ASP A 85 1.13 -2.79 6.18
C ASP A 85 -0.28 -2.73 6.77
N SER A 86 -0.94 -1.55 6.73
CA SER A 86 -2.34 -1.43 7.14
C SER A 86 -3.29 -2.21 6.24
N ILE A 87 -3.05 -2.22 4.92
CA ILE A 87 -3.82 -3.02 3.94
C ILE A 87 -3.66 -4.51 4.25
N ARG A 88 -2.41 -4.97 4.45
CA ARG A 88 -2.12 -6.37 4.78
C ARG A 88 -2.81 -6.79 6.07
N ASN A 89 -2.69 -5.99 7.13
CA ASN A 89 -3.34 -6.27 8.42
C ASN A 89 -4.86 -6.37 8.28
N TYR A 90 -5.46 -5.57 7.40
CA TYR A 90 -6.89 -5.64 7.13
C TYR A 90 -7.27 -6.90 6.31
N ALA A 91 -6.46 -7.29 5.33
CA ALA A 91 -6.67 -8.54 4.60
C ALA A 91 -6.59 -9.77 5.53
N GLU A 92 -5.58 -9.81 6.40
CA GLU A 92 -5.39 -10.86 7.40
C GLU A 92 -6.57 -10.93 8.38
N ALA A 93 -7.09 -9.78 8.78
CA ALA A 93 -8.27 -9.67 9.62
C ALA A 93 -9.50 -10.31 9.01
N LEU A 94 -9.80 -9.96 7.76
CA LEU A 94 -10.95 -10.47 7.02
C LEU A 94 -10.80 -11.98 6.80
N PHE A 95 -9.61 -12.43 6.41
CA PHE A 95 -9.31 -13.84 6.25
C PHE A 95 -9.52 -14.62 7.56
N THR A 96 -8.95 -14.13 8.66
CA THR A 96 -9.07 -14.74 9.99
C THR A 96 -10.53 -14.77 10.43
N PHE A 97 -11.27 -13.70 10.21
CA PHE A 97 -12.69 -13.65 10.53
C PHE A 97 -13.50 -14.73 9.80
N VAL A 98 -13.22 -14.98 8.52
CA VAL A 98 -13.90 -16.03 7.76
C VAL A 98 -13.49 -17.42 8.25
N TYR A 99 -12.22 -17.64 8.55
CA TYR A 99 -11.71 -18.99 8.86
C TYR A 99 -11.79 -19.41 10.33
N ASP A 100 -11.85 -18.48 11.28
CA ASP A 100 -11.99 -18.75 12.71
C ASP A 100 -13.43 -19.05 13.14
N ARG A 101 -14.43 -18.66 12.35
CA ARG A 101 -15.85 -18.94 12.66
C ARG A 101 -16.17 -20.43 12.51
N GLU A 102 -17.11 -20.95 13.29
CA GLU A 102 -17.60 -22.33 13.11
C GLU A 102 -18.32 -22.46 11.76
N GLY A 103 -18.10 -23.55 11.03
CA GLY A 103 -18.71 -23.78 9.72
C GLY A 103 -17.93 -24.75 8.84
N HIS A 104 -18.56 -25.28 7.79
CA HIS A 104 -17.89 -26.15 6.84
C HIS A 104 -16.85 -25.38 6.02
N ARG A 105 -15.77 -26.07 5.68
CA ARG A 105 -14.64 -25.48 4.95
C ARG A 105 -15.01 -24.96 3.56
N GLU A 106 -15.95 -25.62 2.87
CA GLU A 106 -16.41 -25.18 1.55
C GLU A 106 -17.24 -23.89 1.65
N ASP A 107 -18.10 -23.76 2.65
CA ASP A 107 -18.88 -22.53 2.89
C ASP A 107 -17.95 -21.33 3.12
N LYS A 108 -16.91 -21.51 3.95
CA LYS A 108 -15.89 -20.48 4.20
C LYS A 108 -15.14 -20.07 2.93
N LYS A 109 -14.83 -21.04 2.07
CA LYS A 109 -14.15 -20.78 0.80
C LYS A 109 -15.05 -19.99 -0.14
N GLN A 110 -16.33 -20.32 -0.20
CA GLN A 110 -17.31 -19.58 -0.98
C GLN A 110 -17.47 -18.14 -0.46
N ILE A 111 -17.59 -17.97 0.85
CA ILE A 111 -17.68 -16.65 1.49
C ILE A 111 -16.45 -15.79 1.18
N LEU A 112 -15.24 -16.34 1.32
CA LEU A 112 -14.02 -15.59 0.99
C LEU A 112 -13.94 -15.22 -0.50
N ASN A 113 -14.32 -16.12 -1.41
CA ASN A 113 -14.32 -15.80 -2.84
C ASN A 113 -15.34 -14.73 -3.20
N ASN A 114 -16.55 -14.81 -2.65
CA ASN A 114 -17.58 -13.78 -2.83
C ASN A 114 -17.10 -12.43 -2.27
N LEU A 115 -16.44 -12.43 -1.11
CA LEU A 115 -15.86 -11.22 -0.52
C LEU A 115 -14.82 -10.58 -1.47
N ILE A 116 -13.89 -11.38 -2.01
CA ILE A 116 -12.86 -10.90 -2.95
C ILE A 116 -13.52 -10.31 -4.21
N GLU A 117 -14.48 -11.02 -4.78
CA GLU A 117 -15.20 -10.61 -5.98
C GLU A 117 -15.97 -9.29 -5.75
N ASN A 118 -16.75 -9.23 -4.66
CA ASN A 118 -17.54 -8.05 -4.32
C ASN A 118 -16.65 -6.83 -4.06
N ILE A 119 -15.54 -6.99 -3.33
CA ILE A 119 -14.56 -5.92 -3.13
C ILE A 119 -14.03 -5.41 -4.48
N GLY A 120 -13.75 -6.29 -5.45
CA GLY A 120 -13.24 -5.93 -6.77
C GLY A 120 -14.15 -4.96 -7.54
N PHE A 121 -15.47 -5.08 -7.36
CA PHE A 121 -16.48 -4.27 -8.04
C PHE A 121 -16.74 -2.89 -7.40
N THR A 122 -16.12 -2.58 -6.26
CA THR A 122 -16.38 -1.32 -5.54
C THR A 122 -15.74 -0.11 -6.21
N GLU A 123 -16.43 1.03 -6.18
CA GLU A 123 -15.97 2.27 -6.81
C GLU A 123 -15.46 3.30 -5.80
N ASN A 124 -15.88 3.18 -4.54
CA ASN A 124 -15.46 4.05 -3.45
C ASN A 124 -15.46 3.33 -2.08
N GLY A 125 -15.04 4.04 -1.04
CA GLY A 125 -14.91 3.49 0.32
C GLY A 125 -16.22 3.08 1.00
N LEU A 126 -17.36 3.69 0.63
CA LEU A 126 -18.68 3.30 1.15
C LEU A 126 -19.13 1.97 0.54
N ASP A 127 -19.00 1.83 -0.79
CA ASP A 127 -19.29 0.58 -1.50
C ASP A 127 -18.42 -0.56 -0.94
N LEU A 128 -17.15 -0.27 -0.62
CA LEU A 128 -16.24 -1.21 0.03
C LEU A 128 -16.76 -1.67 1.39
N GLU A 129 -17.27 -0.75 2.21
CA GLU A 129 -17.83 -1.09 3.52
C GLU A 129 -19.06 -2.01 3.39
N GLU A 130 -19.93 -1.70 2.43
CA GLU A 130 -21.14 -2.46 2.15
C GLU A 130 -20.82 -3.86 1.61
N ALA A 131 -19.94 -3.95 0.61
CA ALA A 131 -19.50 -5.22 0.03
C ALA A 131 -18.93 -6.17 1.10
N VAL A 132 -18.13 -5.66 2.04
CA VAL A 132 -17.58 -6.45 3.15
C VAL A 132 -18.71 -6.94 4.06
N LYS A 133 -19.65 -6.07 4.45
CA LYS A 133 -20.76 -6.42 5.34
C LYS A 133 -21.67 -7.49 4.73
N GLU A 134 -22.04 -7.32 3.47
CA GLU A 134 -22.93 -8.24 2.75
C GLU A 134 -22.28 -9.62 2.60
N SER A 135 -21.02 -9.65 2.17
CA SER A 135 -20.29 -10.90 1.95
C SER A 135 -20.08 -11.70 3.24
N THR A 136 -20.01 -11.03 4.39
CA THR A 136 -19.75 -11.70 5.67
C THR A 136 -20.95 -11.72 6.62
N TYR A 137 -22.15 -11.33 6.17
CA TYR A 137 -23.34 -11.16 7.01
C TYR A 137 -23.67 -12.41 7.84
N GLU A 138 -23.59 -13.59 7.21
CA GLU A 138 -23.91 -14.89 7.83
C GLU A 138 -22.95 -15.28 8.95
N LEU A 139 -21.75 -14.69 8.98
CA LEU A 139 -20.73 -14.93 10.00
C LEU A 139 -20.89 -14.05 11.25
N GLY A 140 -21.87 -13.15 11.23
CA GLY A 140 -22.16 -12.20 12.31
C GLY A 140 -21.27 -10.96 12.27
N PRO A 141 -21.29 -10.13 13.34
CA PRO A 141 -20.58 -8.86 13.34
C PRO A 141 -19.05 -9.05 13.41
N LEU A 142 -18.33 -8.29 12.59
CA LEU A 142 -16.87 -8.12 12.70
C LEU A 142 -16.55 -7.19 13.90
N VAL A 143 -15.97 -7.74 14.96
CA VAL A 143 -15.78 -7.02 16.24
C VAL A 143 -14.44 -6.25 16.29
N LEU A 144 -14.57 -4.92 16.17
CA LEU A 144 -13.87 -3.79 16.81
C LEU A 144 -12.35 -3.57 16.77
N SER A 145 -11.44 -4.55 16.59
CA SER A 145 -10.02 -4.20 16.35
C SER A 145 -9.79 -3.72 14.91
N TYR A 146 -10.49 -4.34 13.98
CA TYR A 146 -10.31 -4.12 12.54
C TYR A 146 -11.05 -2.89 11.99
N LYS A 147 -12.02 -2.36 12.73
CA LYS A 147 -12.74 -1.12 12.39
C LYS A 147 -11.82 0.11 12.42
N LEU A 148 -10.80 0.12 13.28
CA LEU A 148 -9.81 1.21 13.32
C LEU A 148 -8.95 1.20 12.05
N THR A 149 -8.57 0.01 11.58
CA THR A 149 -7.83 -0.20 10.33
C THR A 149 -8.67 0.19 9.12
N PHE A 150 -9.94 -0.22 9.08
CA PHE A 150 -10.88 0.16 8.01
C PHE A 150 -11.15 1.68 7.97
N LYS A 151 -11.32 2.32 9.12
CA LYS A 151 -11.53 3.78 9.20
C LYS A 151 -10.28 4.57 8.83
N ASN A 152 -9.09 4.09 9.20
CA ASN A 152 -7.83 4.69 8.76
C ASN A 152 -7.62 4.54 7.24
N TYR A 153 -8.11 3.44 6.65
CA TYR A 153 -8.09 3.13 5.23
C TYR A 153 -9.10 3.95 4.41
N SER A 154 -10.31 4.22 4.94
CA SER A 154 -11.38 4.91 4.20
C SER A 154 -11.45 6.42 4.41
N PHE A 155 -11.03 6.95 5.58
CA PHE A 155 -11.20 8.37 5.91
C PHE A 155 -9.92 9.20 5.91
N ASN A 156 -8.74 8.60 6.16
CA ASN A 156 -7.49 9.36 6.29
C ASN A 156 -6.59 9.28 5.04
N THR A 157 -6.93 8.43 4.07
CA THR A 157 -6.10 8.16 2.86
C THR A 157 -6.73 8.73 1.58
N LEU A 158 -7.52 9.80 1.69
CA LEU A 158 -8.16 10.47 0.55
C LEU A 158 -7.20 11.19 -0.43
N ASP A 159 -5.89 11.06 -0.22
CA ASP A 159 -4.86 11.47 -1.19
C ASP A 159 -4.19 10.29 -1.91
N PHE A 160 -4.62 9.05 -1.66
CA PHE A 160 -4.20 7.87 -2.44
C PHE A 160 -5.32 7.42 -3.38
N ASP A 161 -4.96 7.05 -4.61
CA ASP A 161 -5.88 6.46 -5.59
C ASP A 161 -6.64 5.27 -4.97
N PHE A 162 -7.94 5.44 -4.73
CA PHE A 162 -8.79 4.38 -4.15
C PHE A 162 -8.69 3.07 -4.94
N GLN A 163 -8.58 3.16 -6.27
CA GLN A 163 -8.44 1.97 -7.11
C GLN A 163 -7.12 1.24 -6.82
N ALA A 164 -6.07 2.00 -6.52
CA ALA A 164 -4.80 1.42 -6.08
C ALA A 164 -4.94 0.65 -4.77
N ILE A 165 -5.53 1.27 -3.76
CA ILE A 165 -5.64 0.64 -2.44
C ILE A 165 -6.57 -0.60 -2.51
N LYS A 166 -7.66 -0.52 -3.26
CA LYS A 166 -8.56 -1.65 -3.53
C LYS A 166 -7.82 -2.82 -4.19
N GLY A 167 -7.05 -2.55 -5.24
CA GLY A 167 -6.32 -3.58 -5.96
C GLY A 167 -5.29 -4.31 -5.08
N GLN A 168 -4.63 -3.59 -4.17
CA GLN A 168 -3.71 -4.23 -3.21
C GLN A 168 -4.45 -5.11 -2.19
N LEU A 169 -5.60 -4.65 -1.68
CA LEU A 169 -6.43 -5.44 -0.76
C LEU A 169 -6.87 -6.76 -1.39
N VAL A 170 -7.35 -6.72 -2.63
CA VAL A 170 -7.73 -7.92 -3.40
C VAL A 170 -6.54 -8.87 -3.53
N ALA A 171 -5.39 -8.36 -3.95
CA ALA A 171 -4.18 -9.17 -4.13
C ALA A 171 -3.75 -9.85 -2.81
N ASP A 172 -3.79 -9.13 -1.68
CA ASP A 172 -3.43 -9.70 -0.38
C ASP A 172 -4.41 -10.80 0.06
N LEU A 173 -5.72 -10.61 -0.16
CA LEU A 173 -6.73 -11.63 0.13
C LEU A 173 -6.57 -12.89 -0.77
N GLU A 174 -6.27 -12.72 -2.05
CA GLU A 174 -5.99 -13.82 -2.98
C GLU A 174 -4.73 -14.60 -2.55
N ASN A 175 -3.66 -13.89 -2.18
CA ASN A 175 -2.43 -14.50 -1.68
C ASN A 175 -2.67 -15.33 -0.42
N LEU A 176 -3.45 -14.81 0.54
CA LEU A 176 -3.84 -15.52 1.76
C LEU A 176 -4.65 -16.79 1.45
N ARG A 177 -5.63 -16.69 0.53
CA ARG A 177 -6.42 -17.83 0.05
C ARG A 177 -5.52 -18.92 -0.53
N ASP A 178 -4.64 -18.54 -1.45
CA ASP A 178 -3.81 -19.48 -2.21
C ASP A 178 -2.76 -20.15 -1.30
N ALA A 179 -2.17 -19.39 -0.37
CA ALA A 179 -1.28 -19.92 0.66
C ALA A 179 -1.98 -20.93 1.57
N PHE A 180 -3.22 -20.63 2.00
CA PHE A 180 -4.03 -21.56 2.79
C PHE A 180 -4.31 -22.86 2.03
N ILE A 181 -4.70 -22.77 0.75
CA ILE A 181 -4.91 -23.93 -0.12
C ILE A 181 -3.63 -24.76 -0.24
N ALA A 182 -2.49 -24.13 -0.51
CA ALA A 182 -1.20 -24.82 -0.63
C ALA A 182 -0.81 -25.57 0.66
N ASN A 183 -0.99 -24.94 1.82
CA ASN A 183 -0.66 -25.53 3.12
C ASN A 183 -1.56 -26.72 3.47
N THR A 184 -2.82 -26.69 3.07
CA THR A 184 -3.72 -27.83 3.30
C THR A 184 -3.54 -29.00 2.32
N LYS A 185 -2.87 -28.78 1.18
CA LYS A 185 -2.51 -29.82 0.21
C LYS A 185 -1.20 -30.51 0.55
N LYS A 186 -0.35 -29.93 1.40
CA LYS A 186 0.83 -30.62 1.94
C LYS A 186 0.34 -31.77 2.80
N ALA A 187 0.56 -33.01 2.36
CA ALA A 187 0.35 -34.18 3.18
C ALA A 187 1.09 -34.00 4.51
N LYS A 188 0.47 -34.39 5.62
CA LYS A 188 1.20 -34.66 6.87
C LYS A 188 2.19 -35.78 6.54
N THR A 189 3.40 -35.44 6.11
CA THR A 189 4.49 -36.41 6.12
C THR A 189 4.74 -36.75 7.57
N ASP A 190 4.35 -37.98 7.90
CA ASP A 190 4.49 -38.65 9.17
C ASP A 190 5.82 -38.32 9.86
N ILE A 191 5.74 -37.62 10.99
CA ILE A 191 6.75 -37.76 12.03
C ILE A 191 6.32 -39.01 12.80
N LYS A 192 6.96 -40.13 12.47
CA LYS A 192 7.00 -41.33 13.31
C LYS A 192 8.14 -41.22 14.30
#